data_AF-A0A6I3XDE2-F1
#
_entry.id   AF-A0A6I3XDE2-F1
#
_cell.length_a   1.000
_cell.length_b   1.000
_cell.length_c   1.000
_cell.angle_alpha   90.00
_cell.angle_beta   90.00
_cell.angle_gamma   90.00
#
_symmetry.space_group_name_H-M   'P 1'
#
loop_
_entity.id
_entity.type
_entity.pdbx_description
1 polymer ?
#
loop_
_entity_poly.entity_id
_entity_poly.type
_entity_poly.pdbx_seq_one_letter_code
_entity_poly.pdbx_strand_id
1 'polypeptide(L)'
;MHSTATILLGMAVLAMCPAAGAVDIPMDPRLAEARLDSKTCYGTITANGRLVGYELQDLLVGRQGRLAALTKTSQADIGDGKTRTYAADGLAVTIVPRRTKMRDGATQDIYTIEERASARFVENGVARRIDVLVVLDCSP
;
A
#
# COMPACT_ATOMS: atom_id res chain seq x y z
N MET A 1 -13.16 71.65 5.00
CA MET A 1 -13.77 70.44 5.61
C MET A 1 -12.95 69.25 5.13
N HIS A 2 -11.97 68.81 5.93
CA HIS A 2 -11.09 67.69 5.59
C HIS A 2 -11.71 66.41 6.11
N SER A 3 -12.07 65.49 5.22
CA SER A 3 -12.57 64.16 5.57
C SER A 3 -11.47 63.14 5.28
N THR A 4 -10.74 62.75 6.31
CA THR A 4 -9.74 61.67 6.29
C THR A 4 -10.46 60.33 6.35
N ALA A 5 -10.44 59.59 5.24
CA ALA A 5 -10.90 58.22 5.17
C ALA A 5 -9.82 57.27 5.71
N THR A 6 -10.05 56.72 6.90
CA THR A 6 -9.21 55.68 7.51
C THR A 6 -9.48 54.35 6.80
N ILE A 7 -8.50 53.85 6.06
CA ILE A 7 -8.51 52.51 5.47
C ILE A 7 -8.15 51.51 6.57
N LEU A 8 -9.12 50.70 6.99
CA LEU A 8 -8.90 49.54 7.85
C LEU A 8 -8.22 48.43 7.04
N LEU A 9 -6.91 48.29 7.23
CA LEU A 9 -6.10 47.20 6.69
C LEU A 9 -6.31 45.93 7.55
N GLY A 10 -6.41 44.80 6.85
CA GLY A 10 -6.93 43.55 7.36
C GLY A 10 -6.11 42.83 8.42
N MET A 11 -6.81 41.95 9.13
CA MET A 11 -6.25 40.72 9.68
C MET A 11 -7.16 39.57 9.27
N ALA A 12 -6.94 39.06 8.06
CA ALA A 12 -7.39 37.72 7.72
C ALA A 12 -6.45 36.75 8.43
N VAL A 13 -6.91 36.19 9.56
CA VAL A 13 -6.28 35.02 10.17
C VAL A 13 -6.47 33.88 9.20
N LEU A 14 -5.44 33.62 8.37
CA LEU A 14 -5.35 32.39 7.61
C LEU A 14 -5.30 31.25 8.62
N ALA A 15 -6.44 30.60 8.82
CA ALA A 15 -6.52 29.31 9.48
C ALA A 15 -5.57 28.36 8.72
N MET A 16 -4.40 28.11 9.30
CA MET A 16 -3.54 27.02 8.89
C MET A 16 -4.32 25.73 9.09
N CYS A 17 -4.94 25.25 8.01
CA CYS A 17 -5.51 23.93 7.96
C CYS A 17 -4.34 22.95 8.16
N PRO A 18 -4.28 22.18 9.26
CA PRO A 18 -3.31 21.09 9.33
C PRO A 18 -3.65 20.15 8.17
N ALA A 19 -2.68 19.89 7.29
CA ALA A 19 -2.80 18.87 6.27
C ALA A 19 -3.10 17.53 6.95
N ALA A 20 -4.38 17.17 7.01
CA ALA A 20 -4.86 15.96 7.64
C ALA A 20 -4.47 14.74 6.77
N GLY A 21 -3.56 13.92 7.30
CA GLY A 21 -3.47 12.48 7.05
C GLY A 21 -2.66 12.04 5.82
N ALA A 22 -1.34 11.99 5.94
CA ALA A 22 -0.51 11.30 4.94
C ALA A 22 -0.64 9.77 5.09
N VAL A 23 -1.36 9.13 4.17
CA VAL A 23 -1.19 7.70 3.82
C VAL A 23 -0.19 7.65 2.67
N ASP A 24 1.10 7.69 2.97
CA ASP A 24 2.13 7.72 1.93
C ASP A 24 2.66 6.30 1.64
N ILE A 25 2.32 5.76 0.47
CA ILE A 25 2.62 4.37 0.05
C ILE A 25 3.11 4.34 -1.39
N PRO A 26 4.41 4.58 -1.58
CA PRO A 26 5.20 3.81 -2.53
C PRO A 26 6.47 3.24 -1.85
N MET A 27 6.95 2.12 -2.36
CA MET A 27 8.01 1.31 -1.77
C MET A 27 9.31 1.42 -2.60
N ASP A 28 10.45 1.64 -1.94
CA ASP A 28 11.78 1.44 -2.53
C ASP A 28 12.21 -0.02 -2.28
N PRO A 29 12.54 -0.82 -3.31
CA PRO A 29 13.00 -2.20 -3.14
C PRO A 29 14.14 -2.34 -2.14
N ARG A 30 15.05 -1.35 -2.07
CA ARG A 30 16.21 -1.37 -1.16
C ARG A 30 15.82 -1.35 0.31
N LEU A 31 14.68 -0.76 0.64
CA LEU A 31 14.16 -0.77 2.01
C LEU A 31 13.68 -2.16 2.44
N ALA A 32 13.40 -3.05 1.49
CA ALA A 32 12.90 -4.40 1.74
C ALA A 32 13.95 -5.49 1.52
N GLU A 33 15.11 -5.20 0.90
CA GLU A 33 16.16 -6.18 0.55
C GLU A 33 16.45 -7.17 1.69
N ALA A 34 16.79 -6.70 2.89
CA ALA A 34 17.10 -7.58 4.02
C ALA A 34 15.94 -8.50 4.45
N ARG A 35 14.68 -8.10 4.22
CA ARG A 35 13.49 -8.94 4.49
C ARG A 35 13.28 -9.98 3.39
N LEU A 36 13.64 -9.64 2.15
CA LEU A 36 13.43 -10.44 0.95
C LEU A 36 14.53 -11.49 0.74
N ASP A 37 15.78 -11.20 1.12
CA ASP A 37 16.93 -12.11 0.91
C ASP A 37 16.74 -13.51 1.51
N SER A 38 15.81 -13.68 2.46
CA SER A 38 15.51 -14.94 3.13
C SER A 38 14.30 -15.70 2.56
N LYS A 39 13.73 -15.25 1.43
CA LYS A 39 12.38 -15.66 1.01
C LYS A 39 12.40 -16.36 -0.35
N THR A 40 11.91 -17.59 -0.35
CA THR A 40 11.74 -18.43 -1.55
C THR A 40 10.47 -18.10 -2.34
N CYS A 41 9.48 -17.46 -1.70
CA CYS A 41 8.24 -17.02 -2.34
C CYS A 41 7.81 -15.67 -1.78
N TYR A 42 7.48 -14.72 -2.67
CA TYR A 42 6.83 -13.47 -2.29
C TYR A 42 6.01 -12.88 -3.43
N GLY A 43 4.98 -12.13 -3.06
CA GLY A 43 4.13 -11.34 -3.95
C GLY A 43 4.65 -9.92 -4.09
N THR A 44 4.90 -9.48 -5.32
CA THR A 44 5.18 -8.07 -5.61
C THR A 44 3.85 -7.35 -5.85
N ILE A 45 3.55 -6.29 -5.09
CA ILE A 45 2.34 -5.48 -5.25
C ILE A 45 2.70 -4.19 -5.95
N THR A 46 2.09 -3.94 -7.11
CA THR A 46 2.29 -2.73 -7.89
C THR A 46 0.97 -1.98 -8.12
N ALA A 47 1.02 -0.65 -8.08
CA ALA A 47 -0.07 0.23 -8.45
C ALA A 47 0.43 1.22 -9.52
N ASN A 48 -0.24 1.27 -10.67
CA ASN A 48 0.15 2.12 -11.81
C ASN A 48 1.65 1.97 -12.18
N GLY A 49 2.16 0.73 -12.18
CA GLY A 49 3.56 0.42 -12.50
C GLY A 49 4.58 0.77 -11.42
N ARG A 50 4.15 1.27 -10.25
CA ARG A 50 5.02 1.57 -9.11
C ARG A 50 4.88 0.52 -8.03
N LEU A 51 5.99 0.10 -7.45
CA LEU A 51 5.99 -0.80 -6.30
C LEU A 51 5.33 -0.13 -5.09
N VAL A 52 4.39 -0.82 -4.46
CA VAL A 52 3.69 -0.33 -3.26
C VAL A 52 3.84 -1.27 -2.08
N GLY A 53 4.19 -2.54 -2.32
CA GLY A 53 4.45 -3.48 -1.24
C GLY A 53 4.94 -4.84 -1.69
N TYR A 54 5.32 -5.64 -0.71
CA TYR A 54 5.59 -7.06 -0.85
C TYR A 54 4.69 -7.85 0.07
N GLU A 55 4.13 -8.94 -0.43
CA GLU A 55 3.33 -9.85 0.36
C GLU A 55 4.05 -11.17 0.54
N LEU A 56 4.34 -11.51 1.78
CA LEU A 56 5.06 -12.71 2.14
C LEU A 56 4.11 -13.61 2.95
N GLN A 57 4.29 -13.62 4.27
CA GLN A 57 3.26 -13.99 5.24
C GLN A 57 2.64 -12.75 5.89
N ASP A 58 3.45 -11.69 6.06
CA ASP A 58 3.04 -10.33 6.36
C ASP A 58 2.98 -9.50 5.07
N LEU A 59 2.41 -8.30 5.18
CA LEU A 59 2.43 -7.31 4.11
C LEU A 59 3.43 -6.21 4.47
N LEU A 60 4.47 -6.07 3.64
CA LEU A 60 5.43 -4.98 3.73
C LEU A 60 5.00 -3.83 2.82
N VAL A 61 4.94 -2.62 3.35
CA VAL A 61 4.63 -1.40 2.57
C VAL A 61 5.56 -0.26 2.95
N GLY A 62 5.79 0.66 2.02
CA GLY A 62 6.38 1.96 2.34
C GLY A 62 5.36 2.80 3.10
N ARG A 63 5.78 3.40 4.22
CA ARG A 63 4.96 4.32 5.01
C ARG A 63 5.83 5.43 5.57
N GLN A 64 5.57 6.67 5.16
CA GLN A 64 6.26 7.87 5.69
C GLN A 64 7.80 7.75 5.63
N GLY A 65 8.33 7.23 4.53
CA GLY A 65 9.77 7.02 4.33
C GLY A 65 10.38 5.85 5.12
N ARG A 66 9.56 4.98 5.71
CA ARG A 66 10.00 3.77 6.46
C ARG A 66 9.32 2.52 5.92
N LEU A 67 9.91 1.37 6.22
CA LEU A 67 9.28 0.07 5.99
C LEU A 67 8.29 -0.24 7.11
N ALA A 68 7.03 -0.48 6.77
CA ALA A 68 6.00 -0.96 7.69
C ALA A 68 5.66 -2.41 7.38
N ALA A 69 5.65 -3.26 8.41
CA ALA A 69 5.21 -4.64 8.32
C ALA A 69 3.84 -4.79 8.96
N LEU A 70 2.89 -5.33 8.21
CA LEU A 70 1.51 -5.49 8.60
C LEU A 70 1.20 -6.98 8.77
N THR A 71 0.75 -7.36 9.96
CA THR A 71 0.44 -8.75 10.24
C THR A 71 -0.81 -9.16 9.49
N LYS A 72 -0.75 -10.30 8.79
CA LYS A 72 -1.89 -10.90 8.12
C LYS A 72 -2.90 -11.42 9.13
N THR A 73 -4.16 -11.05 8.95
CA THR A 73 -5.27 -11.42 9.83
C THR A 73 -6.29 -12.35 9.16
N SER A 74 -6.21 -12.49 7.83
CA SER A 74 -6.98 -13.46 7.06
C SER A 74 -6.23 -14.78 6.86
N GLN A 75 -6.94 -15.87 6.57
CA GLN A 75 -6.34 -17.18 6.23
C GLN A 75 -6.14 -17.40 4.71
N ALA A 76 -6.42 -16.41 3.85
CA ALA A 76 -6.35 -16.56 2.40
C ALA A 76 -4.96 -16.19 1.85
N ASP A 77 -4.48 -16.92 0.84
CA ASP A 77 -3.21 -16.66 0.16
C ASP A 77 -3.41 -16.03 -1.24
N ILE A 78 -2.31 -15.58 -1.86
CA ILE A 78 -2.33 -15.03 -3.22
C ILE A 78 -2.88 -16.11 -4.17
N GLY A 79 -3.90 -15.75 -4.95
CA GLY A 79 -4.48 -16.67 -5.93
C GLY A 79 -5.69 -17.47 -5.44
N ASP A 80 -6.00 -17.49 -4.14
CA ASP A 80 -7.17 -18.19 -3.59
C ASP A 80 -8.51 -17.59 -4.02
N GLY A 81 -8.50 -16.41 -4.63
CA GLY A 81 -9.71 -15.66 -5.00
C GLY A 81 -10.48 -15.12 -3.78
N LYS A 82 -9.89 -15.19 -2.59
CA LYS A 82 -10.47 -14.71 -1.32
C LYS A 82 -9.82 -13.42 -0.85
N THR A 83 -10.58 -12.61 -0.11
CA THR A 83 -10.10 -11.34 0.46
C THR A 83 -8.99 -11.59 1.48
N ARG A 84 -7.95 -10.76 1.41
CA ARG A 84 -6.81 -10.77 2.32
C ARG A 84 -6.75 -9.51 3.15
N THR A 85 -6.50 -9.62 4.45
CA THR A 85 -6.50 -8.49 5.39
C THR A 85 -5.22 -8.47 6.22
N TYR A 86 -4.69 -7.26 6.44
CA TYR A 86 -3.45 -7.01 7.18
C TYR A 86 -3.62 -5.79 8.08
N ALA A 87 -2.98 -5.77 9.25
CA ALA A 87 -3.00 -4.62 10.13
C ALA A 87 -1.77 -4.54 11.04
N ALA A 88 -1.33 -3.31 11.33
CA ALA A 88 -0.40 -2.96 12.41
C ALA A 88 -0.46 -1.45 12.65
N ASP A 89 -0.29 -1.02 13.90
CA ASP A 89 -0.05 0.38 14.30
C ASP A 89 -0.92 1.41 13.55
N GLY A 90 -2.25 1.25 13.63
CA GLY A 90 -3.22 2.17 13.07
C GLY A 90 -3.37 2.15 11.54
N LEU A 91 -2.58 1.32 10.83
CA LEU A 91 -2.73 1.04 9.40
C LEU A 91 -3.37 -0.34 9.20
N ALA A 92 -4.43 -0.37 8.41
CA ALA A 92 -5.09 -1.59 7.95
C ALA A 92 -5.13 -1.62 6.43
N VAL A 93 -4.88 -2.80 5.85
CA VAL A 93 -4.92 -3.02 4.41
C VAL A 93 -5.82 -4.21 4.11
N THR A 94 -6.73 -4.03 3.15
CA THR A 94 -7.58 -5.09 2.64
C THR A 94 -7.38 -5.21 1.14
N ILE A 95 -6.97 -6.39 0.68
CA ILE A 95 -6.79 -6.71 -0.74
C ILE A 95 -7.93 -7.63 -1.17
N VAL A 96 -8.76 -7.13 -2.09
CA VAL A 96 -9.89 -7.88 -2.63
C VAL A 96 -9.54 -8.34 -4.05
N PRO A 97 -9.31 -9.65 -4.28
CA PRO A 97 -9.02 -10.18 -5.61
C PRO A 97 -10.21 -9.95 -6.55
N ARG A 98 -9.91 -9.70 -7.82
CA ARG A 98 -10.92 -9.57 -8.88
C ARG A 98 -10.70 -10.54 -10.02
N ARG A 99 -9.43 -10.79 -10.37
CA ARG A 99 -9.08 -11.74 -11.42
C ARG A 99 -7.72 -12.33 -11.12
N THR A 100 -7.63 -13.66 -11.20
CA THR A 100 -6.39 -14.40 -11.05
C THR A 100 -6.05 -15.10 -12.35
N LYS A 101 -4.78 -15.08 -12.73
CA LYS A 101 -4.23 -15.88 -13.82
C LYS A 101 -2.97 -16.58 -13.32
N MET A 102 -2.96 -17.89 -13.43
CA MET A 102 -1.78 -18.70 -13.16
C MET A 102 -0.99 -18.90 -14.45
N ARG A 103 0.33 -18.86 -14.36
CA ARG A 103 1.24 -19.33 -15.39
C ARG A 103 2.17 -20.37 -14.79
N ASP A 104 2.14 -21.55 -15.36
CA ASP A 104 3.08 -22.61 -15.00
C ASP A 104 4.46 -22.26 -15.57
N GLY A 105 5.50 -22.39 -14.76
CA GLY A 105 6.89 -22.31 -15.20
C GLY A 105 7.38 -23.62 -15.81
N ALA A 106 8.67 -23.67 -16.13
CA ALA A 106 9.28 -24.82 -16.79
C ALA A 106 9.34 -26.10 -15.90
N THR A 107 9.14 -25.95 -14.59
CA THR A 107 9.17 -27.02 -13.58
C THR A 107 8.00 -26.84 -12.61
N GLN A 108 7.54 -27.92 -11.95
CA GLN A 108 6.39 -27.88 -11.03
C GLN A 108 6.58 -26.91 -9.85
N ASP A 109 7.83 -26.58 -9.52
CA ASP A 109 8.18 -25.71 -8.38
C ASP A 109 8.33 -24.23 -8.74
N ILE A 110 8.23 -23.88 -10.03
CA ILE A 110 8.28 -22.48 -10.49
C ILE A 110 6.92 -22.18 -11.10
N TYR A 111 6.14 -21.35 -10.43
CA TYR A 111 4.89 -20.83 -10.97
C TYR A 111 4.75 -19.36 -10.62
N THR A 112 4.06 -18.63 -11.50
CA THR A 112 3.73 -17.22 -11.29
C THR A 112 2.21 -17.07 -11.21
N ILE A 113 1.74 -16.36 -10.19
CA ILE A 113 0.32 -15.97 -10.11
C ILE A 113 0.22 -14.46 -10.33
N GLU A 114 -0.48 -14.07 -11.38
CA GLU A 114 -0.90 -12.68 -11.62
C GLU A 114 -2.31 -12.48 -11.05
N GLU A 115 -2.45 -11.68 -10.00
CA GLU A 115 -3.73 -11.34 -9.39
C GLU A 115 -4.01 -9.83 -9.50
N ARG A 116 -5.08 -9.47 -10.22
CA ARG A 116 -5.62 -8.11 -10.21
C ARG A 116 -6.56 -7.96 -9.04
N ALA A 117 -6.30 -7.00 -8.17
CA ALA A 117 -7.04 -6.80 -6.93
C ALA A 117 -7.32 -5.32 -6.65
N SER A 118 -8.29 -5.05 -5.79
CA SER A 118 -8.55 -3.73 -5.23
C SER A 118 -7.97 -3.69 -3.82
N ALA A 119 -7.00 -2.81 -3.58
CA ALA A 119 -6.41 -2.63 -2.26
C ALA A 119 -7.02 -1.40 -1.57
N ARG A 120 -7.54 -1.58 -0.36
CA ARG A 120 -8.04 -0.51 0.51
C ARG A 120 -7.08 -0.35 1.68
N PHE A 121 -6.42 0.81 1.74
CA PHE A 121 -5.57 1.23 2.83
C PHE A 121 -6.39 2.15 3.74
N VAL A 122 -6.40 1.87 5.03
CA VAL A 122 -7.09 2.69 6.04
C VAL A 122 -6.08 3.04 7.12
N GLU A 123 -5.83 4.32 7.31
CA GLU A 123 -4.94 4.80 8.35
C GLU A 123 -5.56 6.00 9.04
N ASN A 124 -5.63 5.95 10.37
CA ASN A 124 -6.21 7.03 11.19
C ASN A 124 -7.61 7.49 10.72
N GLY A 125 -8.43 6.54 10.23
CA GLY A 125 -9.77 6.80 9.70
C GLY A 125 -9.82 7.30 8.25
N VAL A 126 -8.68 7.61 7.64
CA VAL A 126 -8.59 8.00 6.23
C VAL A 126 -8.44 6.75 5.38
N ALA A 127 -9.37 6.54 4.44
CA ALA A 127 -9.36 5.39 3.55
C ALA A 127 -8.98 5.78 2.12
N ARG A 128 -8.03 5.06 1.54
CA ARG A 128 -7.66 5.15 0.12
C ARG A 128 -7.84 3.80 -0.55
N ARG A 129 -8.48 3.79 -1.71
CA ARG A 129 -8.59 2.60 -2.56
C ARG A 129 -7.72 2.77 -3.79
N ILE A 130 -6.94 1.76 -4.12
CA ILE A 130 -6.13 1.72 -5.34
C ILE A 130 -6.27 0.35 -6.00
N ASP A 131 -6.20 0.34 -7.32
CA ASP A 131 -6.10 -0.90 -8.09
C ASP A 131 -4.66 -1.37 -8.09
N VAL A 132 -4.46 -2.65 -7.80
CA VAL A 132 -3.15 -3.27 -7.73
C VAL A 132 -3.05 -4.51 -8.61
N LEU A 133 -1.84 -4.77 -9.07
CA LEU A 133 -1.42 -6.06 -9.59
C LEU A 133 -0.49 -6.70 -8.55
N VAL A 134 -0.86 -7.88 -8.09
CA VAL A 134 -0.03 -8.74 -7.25
C VAL A 134 0.55 -9.82 -8.15
N VAL A 135 1.87 -9.95 -8.15
CA VAL A 135 2.57 -11.03 -8.87
C VAL A 135 3.29 -11.87 -7.83
N LEU A 136 2.83 -13.11 -7.61
CA LEU A 136 3.56 -14.07 -6.78
C LEU A 136 4.67 -14.69 -7.62
N ASP A 137 5.91 -14.55 -7.15
CA ASP A 137 7.07 -15.22 -7.69
C ASP A 137 7.63 -16.17 -6.63
N CYS A 138 7.72 -17.45 -6.99
CA CYS A 138 8.36 -18.50 -6.20
C CYS A 138 9.58 -19.00 -6.95
N SER A 139 10.76 -18.82 -6.35
CA SER A 139 12.02 -19.40 -6.82
C SER A 139 12.61 -20.23 -5.68
N PRO A 140 12.90 -21.53 -5.92
CA PRO A 140 13.56 -22.39 -4.94
C PRO A 140 14.98 -21.91 -4.60
#